data_AF-A0A090S0U5-F1
#
_entry.id   AF-A0A090S0U5-F1
#
_cell.length_a   1.000
_cell.length_b   1.000
_cell.length_c   1.000
_cell.angle_alpha   90.00
_cell.angle_beta   90.00
_cell.angle_gamma   90.00
#
_symmetry.space_group_name_H-M   'P 1'
#
loop_
_entity.id
_entity.type
_entity.pdbx_description
1 polymer ?
#
loop_
_entity_poly.entity_id
_entity_poly.type
_entity_poly.pdbx_seq_one_letter_code
_entity_poly.pdbx_strand_id
1 'polypeptide(L)'
;MEELKKDLDIPTSIQAAGVAESDFLAKLDELAVEAFDDQCTGANPRYPLISELKEVLKAAYYGNAFVEGETFEGTTVIKKKADQEAKPAAKAKKEKAEA
;
A
#
# COMPACT_ATOMS: atom_id res chain seq x y z
N MET A 1 12.57 7.22 -8.05
CA MET A 1 13.19 6.79 -6.78
C MET A 1 13.79 5.40 -6.91
N GLU A 2 13.10 4.45 -7.55
CA GLU A 2 13.62 3.09 -7.78
C GLU A 2 14.91 3.05 -8.63
N GLU A 3 15.01 3.86 -9.68
CA GLU A 3 16.25 3.97 -10.47
C GLU A 3 17.43 4.42 -9.61
N LEU A 4 17.24 5.47 -8.78
CA LEU A 4 18.29 5.95 -7.87
C LEU A 4 18.68 4.91 -6.81
N LYS A 5 17.72 4.15 -6.27
CA LYS A 5 18.02 3.05 -5.33
C LYS A 5 18.90 2.00 -5.99
N LYS A 6 18.58 1.65 -7.25
CA LYS A 6 19.36 0.69 -8.04
C LYS A 6 20.76 1.20 -8.34
N ASP A 7 20.90 2.47 -8.73
CA ASP A 7 22.20 3.09 -9.02
C ASP A 7 23.11 3.17 -7.78
N LEU A 8 22.53 3.13 -6.59
CA LEU A 8 23.23 3.11 -5.29
C LEU A 8 23.33 1.70 -4.68
N ASP A 9 23.01 0.65 -5.44
CA ASP A 9 23.03 -0.74 -4.99
C ASP A 9 22.20 -1.01 -3.71
N ILE A 10 21.11 -0.27 -3.52
CA ILE A 10 20.20 -0.46 -2.39
C ILE A 10 19.29 -1.67 -2.66
N PRO A 11 19.19 -2.64 -1.73
CA PRO A 11 18.30 -3.79 -1.87
C PRO A 11 16.84 -3.39 -2.10
N THR A 12 16.12 -4.16 -2.92
CA THR A 12 14.73 -3.85 -3.29
C THR A 12 13.71 -4.19 -2.20
N SER A 13 14.13 -4.90 -1.15
CA SER A 13 13.27 -5.31 -0.03
C SER A 13 14.09 -5.60 1.23
N ILE A 14 13.42 -5.69 2.38
CA ILE A 14 14.07 -6.06 3.65
C ILE A 14 14.56 -7.51 3.60
N GLN A 15 13.83 -8.41 2.92
CA GLN A 15 14.29 -9.77 2.66
C GLN A 15 15.59 -9.79 1.84
N ALA A 16 15.67 -8.98 0.79
CA ALA A 16 16.87 -8.87 -0.06
C ALA A 16 18.08 -8.26 0.70
N ALA A 17 17.83 -7.53 1.79
CA ALA A 17 18.87 -7.05 2.70
C ALA A 17 19.41 -8.13 3.66
N GLY A 18 18.88 -9.37 3.61
CA GLY A 18 19.38 -10.51 4.37
C GLY A 18 18.69 -10.76 5.72
N VAL A 19 17.57 -10.09 5.99
CA VAL A 19 16.77 -10.36 7.21
C VAL A 19 16.03 -11.69 7.05
N ALA A 20 16.11 -12.56 8.06
CA ALA A 20 15.43 -13.84 8.06
C ALA A 20 13.91 -13.66 8.23
N GLU A 21 13.13 -14.42 7.45
CA GLU A 21 11.67 -14.30 7.43
C GLU A 21 11.03 -14.69 8.76
N SER A 22 11.54 -15.73 9.41
CA SER A 22 11.08 -16.15 10.74
C SER A 22 11.20 -15.03 11.76
N ASP A 23 12.33 -14.35 11.76
CA ASP A 23 12.67 -13.34 12.75
C ASP A 23 11.87 -12.06 12.50
N PHE A 24 11.73 -11.68 11.22
CA PHE A 24 10.89 -10.57 10.81
C PHE A 24 9.43 -10.80 11.19
N LEU A 25 8.84 -11.94 10.81
CA LEU A 25 7.44 -12.23 11.09
C LEU A 25 7.16 -12.36 12.60
N ALA A 26 8.10 -12.91 13.38
CA ALA A 26 7.99 -12.98 14.83
C ALA A 26 7.98 -11.60 15.51
N LYS A 27 8.60 -10.59 14.89
CA LYS A 27 8.71 -9.22 15.43
C LYS A 27 7.77 -8.21 14.76
N LEU A 28 7.12 -8.59 13.67
CA LEU A 28 6.32 -7.69 12.85
C LEU A 28 5.19 -6.98 13.63
N ASP A 29 4.50 -7.69 14.51
CA ASP A 29 3.44 -7.10 15.34
C ASP A 29 3.97 -6.06 16.34
N GLU A 30 5.08 -6.38 17.02
CA GLU A 30 5.77 -5.49 17.96
C GLU A 30 6.27 -4.23 17.23
N LEU A 31 6.92 -4.40 16.08
CA LEU A 31 7.42 -3.29 15.25
C LEU A 31 6.30 -2.35 14.79
N ALA A 32 5.12 -2.87 14.45
CA ALA A 32 3.99 -2.04 14.04
C ALA A 32 3.44 -1.19 15.19
N VAL A 33 3.44 -1.72 16.42
CA VAL A 33 3.05 -0.96 17.63
C VAL A 33 4.09 0.11 17.94
N GLU A 34 5.38 -0.25 17.94
CA GLU A 34 6.47 0.70 18.18
C GLU A 34 6.49 1.83 17.15
N ALA A 35 6.25 1.50 15.87
CA ALA A 35 6.14 2.51 14.81
C ALA A 35 4.94 3.45 15.03
N PHE A 36 3.83 2.95 15.55
CA PHE A 36 2.67 3.78 15.89
C PHE A 36 2.98 4.75 17.04
N ASP A 37 3.70 4.28 18.06
CA ASP A 37 4.06 5.06 19.25
C ASP A 37 5.28 5.99 19.05
N ASP A 38 5.93 5.95 17.87
CA ASP A 38 7.02 6.87 17.53
C ASP A 38 6.51 8.32 17.50
N GLN A 39 7.28 9.23 18.12
CA GLN A 39 6.95 10.66 18.17
C GLN A 39 6.79 11.28 16.77
N CYS A 40 7.43 10.71 15.75
CA CYS A 40 7.32 11.15 14.37
C CYS A 40 5.95 10.85 13.76
N THR A 41 5.26 9.80 14.22
CA THR A 41 3.99 9.33 13.64
C THR A 41 2.87 10.36 13.78
N GLY A 42 2.86 11.14 14.86
CA GLY A 42 1.89 12.22 15.07
C GLY A 42 1.97 13.34 14.03
N ALA A 43 3.11 13.49 13.34
CA ALA A 43 3.30 14.47 12.27
C ALA A 43 2.95 13.93 10.87
N ASN A 44 2.63 12.65 10.74
CA ASN A 44 2.26 12.06 9.45
C ASN A 44 0.91 12.64 8.99
N PRO A 45 0.77 13.12 7.73
CA PRO A 45 -0.48 13.71 7.24
C PRO A 45 -1.70 12.78 7.30
N ARG A 46 -1.47 11.46 7.37
CA ARG A 46 -2.49 10.45 7.66
C ARG A 46 -2.12 9.77 8.97
N TYR A 47 -3.00 9.82 9.97
CA TYR A 47 -2.80 9.06 11.19
C TYR A 47 -3.06 7.56 10.91
N PRO A 48 -2.04 6.70 10.93
CA PRO A 48 -2.17 5.32 10.46
C PRO A 48 -2.76 4.42 11.56
N LEU A 49 -3.38 3.31 11.16
CA LEU A 49 -3.69 2.22 12.07
C LEU A 49 -2.47 1.29 12.21
N ILE A 50 -2.31 0.65 13.37
CA ILE A 50 -1.27 -0.37 13.58
C ILE A 50 -1.35 -1.49 12.53
N SER A 51 -2.57 -1.90 12.16
CA SER A 51 -2.78 -2.90 11.10
C SER A 51 -2.28 -2.43 9.73
N GLU A 52 -2.43 -1.15 9.40
CA GLU A 52 -1.94 -0.58 8.14
C GLU A 52 -0.40 -0.51 8.15
N LEU A 53 0.21 -0.13 9.28
CA LEU A 53 1.66 -0.14 9.43
C LEU A 53 2.23 -1.55 9.27
N LYS A 54 1.57 -2.55 9.86
CA LYS A 54 1.91 -3.97 9.70
C LYS A 54 1.90 -4.40 8.23
N GLU A 55 0.88 -4.01 7.48
CA GLU A 55 0.77 -4.32 6.05
C GLU A 55 1.85 -3.63 5.23
N VAL A 56 2.15 -2.35 5.49
CA VAL A 56 3.23 -1.61 4.82
C VAL A 56 4.58 -2.27 5.10
N LEU A 57 4.87 -2.62 6.36
CA LEU A 57 6.11 -3.31 6.76
C LEU A 57 6.23 -4.66 6.05
N LYS A 58 5.14 -5.43 6.00
CA LYS A 58 5.10 -6.72 5.30
C LYS A 58 5.30 -6.56 3.78
N ALA A 59 4.66 -5.58 3.16
CA ALA A 59 4.85 -5.27 1.75
C ALA A 59 6.31 -4.90 1.45
N ALA A 60 6.93 -4.06 2.28
CA ALA A 60 8.34 -3.69 2.17
C ALA A 60 9.29 -4.89 2.36
N TYR A 61 8.92 -5.86 3.21
CA TYR A 61 9.71 -7.07 3.40
C TYR A 61 9.80 -7.93 2.15
N TYR A 62 8.68 -8.15 1.46
CA TYR A 62 8.64 -8.94 0.22
C TYR A 62 8.94 -8.11 -1.05
N GLY A 63 9.11 -6.79 -0.94
CA GLY A 63 9.36 -5.91 -2.09
C GLY A 63 8.13 -5.61 -2.92
N ASN A 64 6.93 -5.71 -2.33
CA ASN A 64 5.66 -5.41 -2.98
C ASN A 64 5.24 -3.96 -2.72
N ALA A 65 4.49 -3.37 -3.66
CA ALA A 65 3.82 -2.10 -3.40
C ALA A 65 2.68 -2.30 -2.39
N PHE A 66 2.52 -1.36 -1.45
CA PHE A 66 1.35 -1.35 -0.57
C PHE A 66 0.09 -1.04 -1.39
N VAL A 67 -0.95 -1.85 -1.19
CA VAL A 67 -2.27 -1.66 -1.80
C VAL A 67 -3.29 -1.56 -0.68
N GLU A 68 -4.01 -0.45 -0.66
CA GLU A 68 -5.00 -0.18 0.38
C GLU A 68 -6.20 -1.13 0.28
N GLY A 69 -6.54 -1.78 1.40
CA GLY A 69 -7.71 -2.66 1.49
C GLY A 69 -7.45 -4.15 1.20
N GLU A 70 -6.19 -4.57 1.03
CA GLU A 70 -5.83 -5.99 0.91
C GLU A 70 -5.45 -6.59 2.27
N THR A 71 -6.44 -7.05 3.04
CA THR A 71 -6.19 -7.91 4.23
C THR A 71 -6.28 -9.39 3.86
N PHE A 72 -5.35 -10.22 4.35
CA PHE A 72 -5.38 -11.68 4.15
C PHE A 72 -5.20 -12.42 5.47
N GLU A 73 -6.30 -12.60 6.21
CA GLU A 73 -6.70 -13.81 6.95
C GLU A 73 -8.07 -13.55 7.59
N GLY A 74 -9.13 -14.18 7.04
CA GLY A 74 -10.53 -13.96 7.46
C GLY A 74 -11.42 -13.30 6.40
N THR A 75 -11.52 -13.93 5.23
CA THR A 75 -12.65 -13.87 4.27
C THR A 75 -13.14 -12.48 3.83
N THR A 76 -12.51 -11.87 2.82
CA THR A 76 -13.11 -11.35 1.56
C THR A 76 -12.25 -10.22 0.98
N VAL A 77 -11.80 -10.35 -0.28
CA VAL A 77 -11.21 -9.25 -1.05
C VAL A 77 -12.33 -8.34 -1.55
N ILE A 78 -12.48 -7.16 -0.95
CA ILE A 78 -13.32 -6.10 -1.52
C ILE A 78 -12.39 -5.03 -2.08
N LYS A 79 -12.12 -5.10 -3.40
CA LYS A 79 -11.59 -3.94 -4.13
C LYS A 79 -12.62 -2.82 -4.01
N LYS A 80 -12.32 -1.75 -3.28
CA LYS A 80 -13.12 -0.52 -3.39
C LYS A 80 -12.91 0.01 -4.80
N LYS A 81 -13.94 -0.16 -5.65
CA LYS A 81 -14.01 0.45 -6.98
C LYS A 81 -13.73 1.95 -6.81
N ALA A 82 -12.83 2.46 -7.65
CA ALA A 82 -12.41 3.85 -7.72
C ALA A 82 -13.57 4.82 -7.51
N ASP A 83 -13.44 5.72 -6.54
CA ASP A 83 -14.29 6.90 -6.45
C ASP A 83 -13.90 7.86 -7.57
N GLN A 84 -14.64 7.71 -8.67
CA GLN A 84 -15.12 8.77 -9.56
C GLN A 84 -14.06 9.60 -10.29
N GLU A 85 -13.76 9.12 -11.50
CA GLU A 85 -13.23 9.94 -12.59
C GLU A 85 -14.08 11.21 -12.76
N ALA A 86 -13.39 12.36 -12.71
CA ALA A 86 -13.92 13.64 -13.14
C ALA A 86 -14.42 13.54 -14.59
N LYS A 87 -15.72 13.77 -14.78
CA LYS A 87 -16.38 13.89 -16.09
C LYS A 87 -15.76 15.05 -16.90
N PRO A 88 -15.30 14.85 -18.14
CA PRO A 88 -15.27 15.90 -19.13
C PRO A 88 -16.50 15.79 -20.03
N ALA A 89 -17.22 16.89 -20.17
CA ALA A 89 -18.35 17.05 -21.07
C ALA A 89 -17.89 17.01 -22.54
N ALA A 90 -18.58 16.26 -23.41
CA ALA A 90 -18.75 16.62 -24.83
C ALA A 90 -19.82 15.79 -25.55
N LYS A 91 -20.80 16.54 -26.08
CA LYS A 91 -21.49 16.38 -27.38
C LYS A 91 -22.55 15.29 -27.55
N ALA A 92 -23.79 15.78 -27.45
CA ALA A 92 -24.96 15.26 -28.13
C ALA A 92 -24.73 15.08 -29.64
N LYS A 93 -25.05 13.90 -30.16
CA LYS A 93 -25.58 13.72 -31.52
C LYS A 93 -26.80 12.80 -31.41
N LYS A 94 -27.91 13.35 -31.88
CA LYS A 94 -29.26 12.79 -31.88
C LYS A 94 -29.44 12.12 -33.24
N GLU A 95 -29.63 10.81 -33.29
CA GLU A 95 -30.19 10.15 -34.47
C GLU A 95 -31.00 8.92 -34.03
N LYS A 96 -32.32 9.04 -34.18
CA LYS A 96 -33.29 7.93 -34.13
C LYS A 96 -34.06 7.96 -35.44
N ALA A 97 -33.91 6.87 -36.18
CA ALA A 97 -34.87 6.12 -36.99
C ALA A 97 -36.24 6.74 -37.36
N GLU A 98 -36.59 6.53 -38.64
CA GLU A 98 -37.90 6.18 -39.22
C GLU A 98 -39.15 6.99 -38.84
N ALA A 99 -39.61 7.79 -39.81
CA ALA A 99 -40.92 7.66 -40.48
C ALA A 99 -40.86 8.35 -41.85
#